data_AF-A0A6N3QZV0-F1
#
_entry.id   AF-A0A6N3QZV0-F1
#
_cell.length_a   1.000
_cell.length_b   1.000
_cell.length_c   1.000
_cell.angle_alpha   90.00
_cell.angle_beta   90.00
_cell.angle_gamma   90.00
#
_symmetry.space_group_name_H-M   'P 1'
#
loop_
_entity.id
_entity.type
_entity.pdbx_description
1 polymer ?
#
loop_
_entity_poly.entity_id
_entity_poly.type
_entity_poly.pdbx_seq_one_letter_code
_entity_poly.pdbx_strand_id
1 'polypeptide(L)'
;MKMTELTKEQLIEEAKLKIAITKCHPNSGMARVEGELFKIARASLEAEPIAWRYRYVKKGVMDSQGELWVGDWKYVPKKEDCNDRPNYEIQALFTAPPVPVTSEELVKAVHFYEQLKRENPPASGNQINGLTMSVKRPAN
;
A
#
# COMPACT_ATOMS: atom_id res chain seq x y z
N MET A 1 3.05 -21.82 -8.39
CA MET A 1 3.99 -20.80 -7.89
C MET A 1 3.43 -20.29 -6.58
N LYS A 2 4.13 -20.46 -5.46
CA LYS A 2 3.65 -20.00 -4.14
C LYS A 2 3.91 -18.50 -4.07
N MET A 3 2.86 -17.68 -3.97
CA MET A 3 3.01 -16.26 -3.66
C MET A 3 3.52 -16.17 -2.23
N THR A 4 4.80 -15.83 -2.05
CA THR A 4 5.34 -15.51 -0.74
C THR A 4 4.83 -14.13 -0.35
N GLU A 5 4.02 -14.07 0.72
CA GLU A 5 3.61 -12.82 1.32
C GLU A 5 4.83 -12.11 1.91
N LEU A 6 4.95 -10.81 1.65
CA LEU A 6 6.02 -9.97 2.20
C LEU A 6 5.76 -9.71 3.68
N THR A 7 6.80 -9.81 4.50
CA THR A 7 6.69 -9.48 5.92
C THR A 7 6.62 -7.97 6.14
N LYS A 8 6.12 -7.55 7.31
CA LYS A 8 6.09 -6.14 7.71
C LYS A 8 7.49 -5.51 7.64
N GLU A 9 8.50 -6.23 8.09
CA GLU A 9 9.90 -5.78 8.11
C GLU A 9 10.43 -5.60 6.68
N GLN A 10 10.12 -6.54 5.77
CA GLN A 10 10.49 -6.42 4.37
C GLN A 10 9.86 -5.19 3.71
N LEU A 11 8.58 -4.92 3.99
CA LEU A 11 7.88 -3.74 3.47
C LEU A 11 8.48 -2.43 4.02
N ILE A 12 8.89 -2.41 5.29
CA ILE A 12 9.57 -1.26 5.90
C ILE A 12 10.92 -1.00 5.23
N GLU A 13 11.72 -2.04 5.01
CA GLU A 13 13.02 -1.92 4.34
C GLU A 13 12.87 -1.48 2.87
N GLU A 14 11.88 -2.02 2.16
CA GLU A 14 11.59 -1.58 0.79
C GLU A 14 11.17 -0.10 0.75
N ALA A 15 10.32 0.35 1.69
CA ALA A 15 9.92 1.76 1.78
C ALA A 15 11.13 2.66 2.06
N LYS A 16 12.04 2.27 2.97
CA LYS A 16 13.29 3.00 3.24
C LYS A 16 14.15 3.13 1.98
N LEU A 17 14.32 2.05 1.23
CA LEU A 17 15.10 2.04 -0.01
C LEU A 17 14.50 2.99 -1.05
N LYS A 18 13.18 2.93 -1.27
CA LYS A 18 12.51 3.80 -2.26
C LYS A 18 12.57 5.27 -1.86
N ILE A 19 12.41 5.59 -0.57
CA ILE A 19 12.64 6.96 -0.07
C ILE A 19 14.07 7.41 -0.37
N ALA A 20 15.09 6.55 -0.18
CA ALA A 20 16.47 6.90 -0.49
C ALA A 20 16.68 7.19 -1.98
N ILE A 21 16.12 6.36 -2.87
CA ILE A 21 16.21 6.55 -4.33
C ILE A 21 15.60 7.89 -4.76
N THR A 22 14.46 8.29 -4.19
CA THR A 22 13.82 9.58 -4.55
C THR A 22 14.71 10.78 -4.25
N LYS A 23 15.58 10.70 -3.22
CA LYS A 23 16.55 11.77 -2.91
C LYS A 23 17.63 11.93 -3.97
N CYS A 24 17.90 10.90 -4.77
CA CYS A 24 18.82 10.96 -5.91
C CYS A 24 18.21 11.70 -7.12
N HIS A 25 16.89 11.93 -7.11
CA HIS A 25 16.16 12.58 -8.21
C HIS A 25 15.33 13.78 -7.71
N PRO A 26 15.94 14.79 -7.07
CA PRO A 26 15.22 15.85 -6.34
C PRO A 26 14.35 16.74 -7.24
N ASN A 27 14.66 16.80 -8.54
CA ASN A 27 13.93 17.63 -9.51
C ASN A 27 12.80 16.87 -10.23
N SER A 28 12.63 15.57 -9.97
CA SER A 28 11.55 14.78 -10.55
C SER A 28 10.26 14.95 -9.74
N GLY A 29 9.23 15.54 -10.35
CA GLY A 29 7.91 15.68 -9.72
C GLY A 29 7.31 14.32 -9.32
N MET A 30 7.51 13.29 -10.14
CA MET A 30 7.08 11.92 -9.85
C MET A 30 7.82 11.34 -8.63
N ALA A 31 9.15 11.46 -8.60
CA ALA A 31 9.94 10.97 -7.48
C ALA A 31 9.57 11.67 -6.16
N ARG A 32 9.19 12.95 -6.22
CA ARG A 32 8.72 13.69 -5.04
C ARG A 32 7.41 13.10 -4.49
N VAL A 33 6.41 12.85 -5.34
CA VAL A 33 5.13 12.26 -4.94
C VAL A 33 5.32 10.84 -4.41
N GLU A 34 6.08 10.02 -5.12
CA GLU A 34 6.41 8.65 -4.68
C GLU A 34 7.13 8.66 -3.32
N GLY A 35 8.09 9.58 -3.13
CA GLY A 35 8.81 9.74 -1.87
C GLY A 35 7.88 10.05 -0.69
N GLU A 36 6.90 10.95 -0.87
CA GLU A 36 5.90 11.25 0.16
C GLU A 36 4.99 10.04 0.45
N LEU A 37 4.54 9.33 -0.59
CA LEU A 37 3.74 8.11 -0.43
C LEU A 37 4.48 7.04 0.39
N PHE A 38 5.76 6.79 0.10
CA PHE A 38 6.54 5.82 0.87
C PHE A 38 6.81 6.29 2.31
N LYS A 39 6.94 7.60 2.58
CA LYS A 39 7.03 8.11 3.95
C LYS A 39 5.76 7.83 4.75
N ILE A 40 4.59 8.05 4.15
CA ILE A 40 3.28 7.77 4.79
C ILE A 40 3.12 6.27 5.03
N ALA A 41 3.45 5.45 4.03
CA ALA A 41 3.39 3.99 4.14
C ALA A 41 4.32 3.48 5.26
N ARG A 42 5.57 3.97 5.31
CA ARG A 42 6.52 3.63 6.38
C ARG A 42 6.00 4.03 7.75
N ALA A 43 5.54 5.27 7.91
CA ALA A 43 4.98 5.75 9.18
C ALA A 43 3.76 4.92 9.62
N SER A 44 2.91 4.51 8.68
CA SER A 44 1.75 3.66 8.97
C SER A 44 2.17 2.24 9.38
N LEU A 45 3.20 1.68 8.75
CA LEU A 45 3.76 0.38 9.14
C LEU A 45 4.41 0.46 10.53
N GLU A 46 5.14 1.53 10.82
CA GLU A 46 5.84 1.73 12.11
C GLU A 46 4.91 2.18 13.25
N ALA A 47 3.65 2.53 12.96
CA ALA A 47 2.71 3.05 13.95
C ALA A 47 2.40 2.02 15.06
N GLU A 48 2.41 2.49 16.31
CA GLU A 48 1.96 1.73 17.46
C GLU A 48 0.50 2.08 17.80
N PRO A 49 -0.30 1.11 18.28
CA PRO A 49 -1.68 1.36 18.67
C PRO A 49 -1.74 2.20 19.94
N ILE A 50 -2.68 3.15 19.97
CA ILE A 50 -2.92 4.04 21.11
C ILE A 50 -3.96 3.48 22.08
N ALA A 51 -4.80 2.57 21.61
CA ALA A 51 -5.84 1.90 22.37
C ALA A 51 -6.25 0.60 21.68
N TRP A 52 -7.09 -0.16 22.35
CA TRP A 52 -7.64 -1.41 21.87
C TRP A 52 -9.14 -1.45 22.11
N ARG A 53 -9.84 -2.21 21.28
CA ARG A 53 -11.24 -2.54 21.52
C ARG A 53 -11.48 -4.02 21.32
N TYR A 54 -12.43 -4.57 22.08
CA TYR A 54 -12.85 -5.95 21.93
C TYR A 54 -14.37 -6.08 22.04
N ARG A 55 -14.95 -7.07 21.36
CA ARG A 55 -16.38 -7.39 21.43
C ARG A 55 -16.62 -8.89 21.31
N TYR A 56 -17.75 -9.36 21.83
CA TYR A 56 -18.15 -10.76 21.68
C TYR A 56 -18.72 -11.01 20.28
N VAL A 57 -18.35 -12.14 19.70
CA VAL A 57 -18.82 -12.63 18.41
C VAL A 57 -19.45 -14.00 18.63
N LYS A 58 -20.76 -14.11 18.36
CA LYS A 58 -21.49 -15.37 18.52
C LYS A 58 -21.44 -16.15 17.21
N LYS A 59 -20.43 -17.00 17.06
CA LYS A 59 -20.24 -17.82 15.86
C LYS A 59 -21.49 -18.67 15.57
N GLY A 60 -21.90 -18.69 14.30
CA GLY A 60 -23.04 -19.48 13.83
C GLY A 60 -24.41 -18.97 14.24
N VAL A 61 -24.50 -17.79 14.88
CA VAL A 61 -25.77 -17.13 15.17
C VAL A 61 -25.84 -15.85 14.35
N MET A 62 -26.91 -15.75 13.56
CA MET A 62 -27.22 -14.56 12.79
C MET A 62 -28.20 -13.69 13.57
N ASP A 63 -28.15 -12.38 13.37
CA ASP A 63 -29.17 -11.46 13.83
C ASP A 63 -30.41 -11.49 12.91
N SER A 64 -31.38 -10.64 13.19
CA SER A 64 -32.62 -10.53 12.39
C SER A 64 -32.41 -10.02 10.96
N GLN A 65 -31.25 -9.44 10.67
CA GLN A 65 -30.86 -8.89 9.38
C GLN A 65 -30.07 -9.90 8.55
N GLY A 66 -29.75 -11.06 9.13
CA GLY A 66 -28.91 -12.07 8.48
C GLY A 66 -27.43 -11.71 8.51
N GLU A 67 -26.99 -10.90 9.48
CA GLU A 67 -25.59 -10.64 9.74
C GLU A 67 -25.12 -11.43 10.96
N LEU A 68 -23.81 -11.67 11.07
CA LEU A 68 -23.26 -12.38 12.23
C LEU A 68 -23.56 -11.60 13.51
N TRP A 69 -24.14 -12.26 14.50
CA TRP A 69 -24.44 -11.61 15.78
C TRP A 69 -23.14 -11.21 16.49
N VAL A 70 -23.06 -9.93 16.84
CA VAL A 70 -21.94 -9.31 17.55
C VAL A 70 -22.45 -8.46 18.70
N GLY A 71 -21.70 -8.44 19.80
CA GLY A 71 -21.97 -7.58 20.94
C GLY A 71 -21.33 -6.19 20.80
N ASP A 72 -21.54 -5.36 21.81
CA ASP A 72 -20.97 -4.02 21.87
C ASP A 72 -19.44 -4.02 22.02
N TRP A 73 -18.82 -2.97 21.50
CA TRP A 73 -17.39 -2.70 21.68
C TRP A 73 -17.10 -2.24 23.10
N LYS A 74 -16.05 -2.82 23.70
CA LYS A 74 -15.41 -2.36 24.92
C LYS A 74 -14.04 -1.81 24.59
N TYR A 75 -13.69 -0.67 25.17
CA TYR A 75 -12.44 0.04 24.90
C TYR A 75 -11.50 -0.06 26.09
N VAL A 76 -10.23 -0.34 25.81
CA VAL A 76 -9.18 -0.48 26.82
C VAL A 76 -7.86 0.11 26.31
N PRO A 77 -7.01 0.65 27.18
CA PRO A 77 -5.76 1.29 26.76
C PRO A 77 -4.70 0.28 26.30
N LYS A 78 -4.64 -0.91 26.91
CA LYS A 78 -3.64 -1.93 26.60
C LYS A 78 -4.26 -3.19 26.01
N LYS A 79 -3.48 -3.93 25.22
CA LYS A 79 -3.95 -5.16 24.57
C LYS A 79 -4.31 -6.23 25.59
N GLU A 80 -3.54 -6.31 26.67
CA GLU A 80 -3.64 -7.32 27.71
C GLU A 80 -4.95 -7.21 28.51
N ASP A 81 -5.59 -6.04 28.47
CA ASP A 81 -6.88 -5.79 29.11
C ASP A 81 -8.07 -6.31 28.27
N CYS A 82 -7.82 -6.78 27.04
CA CYS A 82 -8.84 -7.36 26.18
C CYS A 82 -9.17 -8.80 26.60
N ASN A 83 -10.44 -9.20 26.46
CA ASN A 83 -10.81 -10.60 26.59
C ASN A 83 -10.36 -11.36 25.33
N ASP A 84 -9.41 -12.27 25.46
CA ASP A 84 -8.78 -13.01 24.37
C ASP A 84 -9.39 -14.39 24.10
N ARG A 85 -10.54 -14.70 24.73
CA ARG A 85 -11.25 -15.96 24.49
C ARG A 85 -11.68 -16.09 23.02
N PRO A 86 -11.79 -17.31 22.46
CA PRO A 86 -12.03 -17.56 21.02
C PRO A 86 -13.28 -16.95 20.39
N ASN A 87 -14.23 -16.47 21.20
CA ASN A 87 -15.46 -15.80 20.77
C ASN A 87 -15.38 -14.28 20.93
N TYR A 88 -14.18 -13.73 21.10
CA TYR A 88 -13.96 -12.29 21.11
C TYR A 88 -13.13 -11.87 19.91
N GLU A 89 -13.54 -10.76 19.31
CA GLU A 89 -12.77 -10.04 18.32
C GLU A 89 -12.01 -8.92 19.02
N ILE A 90 -10.72 -8.77 18.72
CA ILE A 90 -9.86 -7.70 19.24
C ILE A 90 -9.36 -6.87 18.07
N GLN A 91 -9.46 -5.54 18.17
CA GLN A 91 -8.94 -4.61 17.19
C GLN A 91 -8.06 -3.56 17.86
N ALA A 92 -6.90 -3.32 17.24
CA ALA A 92 -6.02 -2.22 17.56
C ALA A 92 -6.61 -0.90 17.03
N LEU A 93 -6.49 0.16 17.82
CA LEU A 93 -6.86 1.52 17.43
C LEU A 93 -5.58 2.33 17.32
N PHE A 94 -5.33 2.85 16.13
CA PHE A 94 -4.18 3.70 15.85
C PHE A 94 -4.63 5.14 15.82
N THR A 95 -3.72 6.06 16.15
CA THR A 95 -3.89 7.43 15.69
C THR A 95 -3.95 7.41 14.16
N ALA A 96 -4.78 8.26 13.56
CA ALA A 96 -4.62 8.55 12.15
C ALA A 96 -3.15 8.98 11.94
N PRO A 97 -2.47 8.49 10.89
CA PRO A 97 -1.21 9.11 10.48
C PRO A 97 -1.45 10.62 10.37
N PRO A 98 -0.53 11.48 10.85
CA PRO A 98 -0.70 12.92 10.69
C PRO A 98 -1.06 13.21 9.23
N VAL A 99 -2.16 13.94 9.04
CA VAL A 99 -2.87 14.12 7.77
C VAL A 99 -1.85 14.30 6.64
N PRO A 100 -1.75 13.35 5.69
CA PRO A 100 -0.96 13.61 4.50
C PRO A 100 -1.64 14.73 3.73
N VAL A 101 -0.83 15.62 3.17
CA VAL A 101 -1.24 16.77 2.34
C VAL A 101 -2.45 16.34 1.48
N THR A 102 -3.58 16.93 1.84
CA THR A 102 -4.94 16.80 1.29
C THR A 102 -5.15 15.80 0.14
N SER A 103 -6.08 14.88 0.38
CA SER A 103 -6.61 13.86 -0.56
C SER A 103 -6.87 14.35 -1.99
N GLU A 104 -7.15 15.63 -2.22
CA GLU A 104 -7.40 16.18 -3.55
C GLU A 104 -6.17 16.12 -4.47
N GLU A 105 -4.96 16.34 -3.95
CA GLU A 105 -3.75 16.27 -4.78
C GLU A 105 -3.39 14.83 -5.15
N LEU A 106 -3.62 13.88 -4.23
CA LEU A 106 -3.46 12.45 -4.50
C LEU A 106 -4.51 11.92 -5.47
N VAL A 107 -5.78 12.33 -5.34
CA VAL A 107 -6.84 11.98 -6.30
C VAL A 107 -6.51 12.53 -7.68
N LYS A 108 -6.02 13.78 -7.77
CA LYS A 108 -5.55 14.37 -9.02
C LYS A 108 -4.34 13.62 -9.59
N ALA A 109 -3.37 13.23 -8.76
CA ALA A 109 -2.18 12.49 -9.18
C ALA A 109 -2.51 11.07 -9.67
N VAL A 110 -3.41 10.37 -8.98
CA VAL A 110 -3.91 9.05 -9.40
C VAL A 110 -4.66 9.15 -10.72
N HIS A 111 -5.53 10.15 -10.87
CA HIS A 111 -6.24 10.38 -12.13
C HIS A 111 -5.26 10.74 -13.27
N PHE A 112 -4.23 11.54 -12.99
CA PHE A 112 -3.18 11.87 -13.96
C PHE A 112 -2.40 10.62 -14.40
N TYR A 113 -2.06 9.72 -13.47
CA TYR A 113 -1.33 8.49 -13.78
C TYR A 113 -2.15 7.51 -14.61
N GLU A 114 -3.43 7.34 -14.28
CA GLU A 114 -4.36 6.53 -15.10
C GLU A 114 -4.57 7.13 -16.49
N GLN A 115 -4.54 8.46 -16.62
CA GLN A 115 -4.59 9.12 -17.91
C GLN A 115 -3.31 8.90 -18.74
N LEU A 116 -2.13 9.02 -18.12
CA LEU A 116 -0.86 8.71 -18.78
C LEU A 116 -0.78 7.26 -19.27
N LYS A 117 -1.31 6.29 -18.51
CA LYS A 117 -1.39 4.88 -18.96
C LYS A 117 -2.26 4.71 -20.20
N ARG A 118 -3.35 5.47 -20.31
CA ARG A 118 -4.24 5.43 -21.48
C ARG A 118 -3.58 6.08 -22.69
N GLU A 119 -2.83 7.17 -22.48
CA GLU A 119 -2.16 7.93 -23.55
C GLU A 119 -0.87 7.25 -24.05
N ASN A 120 -0.16 6.50 -23.20
CA ASN A 120 0.99 5.68 -23.56
C ASN A 120 0.78 4.21 -23.13
N PRO A 121 -0.03 3.44 -23.88
CA PRO A 121 -0.16 2.02 -23.59
C PRO A 121 1.20 1.35 -23.78
N PRO A 122 1.59 0.39 -22.91
CA PRO A 122 2.82 -0.37 -23.11
C PRO A 122 2.77 -1.00 -24.50
N ALA A 123 3.81 -0.75 -25.30
CA ALA A 123 3.88 -1.24 -26.67
C ALA A 123 3.72 -2.76 -26.68
N SER A 124 2.54 -3.23 -27.09
CA SER A 124 2.33 -4.61 -27.49
C SER A 124 3.17 -4.85 -28.74
N GLY A 125 4.35 -5.44 -28.59
CA GLY A 125 5.27 -5.59 -29.70
C GLY A 125 6.39 -6.60 -29.45
N ASN A 126 6.04 -7.87 -29.24
CA ASN A 126 6.93 -8.96 -29.65
C ASN A 126 7.08 -8.90 -31.18
N GLN A 127 8.14 -8.27 -31.68
CA GLN A 127 8.72 -8.57 -33.00
C GLN A 127 10.24 -8.38 -32.94
N ILE A 128 10.93 -9.44 -32.55
CA ILE A 128 12.25 -9.76 -33.13
C ILE A 128 11.96 -10.02 -34.61
N ASN A 129 12.51 -9.22 -35.53
CA ASN A 129 12.91 -9.61 -36.89
C ASN A 129 13.47 -8.41 -37.69
N GLY A 130 14.77 -8.46 -38.01
CA GLY A 130 15.30 -7.99 -39.29
C GLY A 130 15.88 -6.57 -39.41
N LEU A 131 16.95 -6.22 -38.67
CA LEU A 131 17.89 -5.20 -39.17
C LEU A 131 18.82 -5.83 -40.20
N THR A 132 18.46 -5.73 -41.48
CA THR A 132 19.41 -5.88 -42.59
C THR A 132 20.31 -4.64 -42.61
N MET A 133 21.60 -4.82 -42.29
CA MET A 133 22.62 -3.79 -42.47
C MET A 133 23.20 -3.87 -43.89
N SER A 134 22.97 -2.86 -44.72
CA SER A 134 23.73 -2.67 -45.97
C SER A 134 25.15 -2.20 -45.65
N VAL A 135 26.11 -3.10 -45.78
CA VAL A 135 27.55 -2.78 -45.76
C VAL A 135 27.93 -2.20 -47.12
N LYS A 136 28.18 -0.89 -47.20
CA LYS A 136 28.90 -0.29 -48.34
C LYS A 136 30.38 -0.62 -48.19
N ARG A 137 30.93 -1.37 -49.15
CA ARG A 137 32.39 -1.54 -49.29
C ARG A 137 33.01 -0.24 -49.84
N PRO A 138 34.15 0.23 -49.32
CA PRO A 138 34.89 1.33 -49.93
C PRO A 138 35.59 0.83 -51.21
N ALA A 139 35.61 1.69 -52.23
CA ALA A 139 36.35 1.47 -53.47
C ALA A 139 37.84 1.77 -53.24
N ASN A 140 38.71 0.91 -53.78
CA ASN A 140 40.09 1.25 -54.12
C ASN A 140 40.15 1.63 -55.60
#